data_AF-A0AA97HKB0-F1
#
_entry.id   AF-A0AA97HKB0-F1
#
_cell.length_a   1.000
_cell.length_b   1.000
_cell.length_c   1.000
_cell.angle_alpha   90.00
_cell.angle_beta   90.00
_cell.angle_gamma   90.00
#
_symmetry.space_group_name_H-M   'P 1'
#
loop_
_entity.id
_entity.type
_entity.pdbx_description
1 polymer ?
#
loop_
_entity_poly.entity_id
_entity_poly.type
_entity_poly.pdbx_seq_one_letter_code
_entity_poly.pdbx_strand_id
1 'polypeptide(L)'
;MAAFLALVSTLPALPQGMVQFYAQVSQWVAQTASTTAAYLGQTGPTAAHLIAQASVSTTSPALWHPLLYWLLVLVMVFGVVGAVVPALPGITLIVGAIAVWGLVVGFAGLQWALGVAIAALILSFAIDYLAGVLGAQRVGASSWGQIGAFIGMFVGLFGLLPLLPTGIPLLGLLLGTVLGAFIGEFLHRRELKLLQRVKQSVKVGVAIVVGTIVGNILQGVLALISLIVFLVTTWSGNGGL
;
A
#
# COMPACT_ATOMS: atom_id res chain seq x y z
N MET A 1 22.37 -29.53 7.85
CA MET A 1 21.31 -30.21 7.07
C MET A 1 20.43 -31.10 7.95
N ALA A 2 20.99 -32.09 8.67
CA ALA A 2 20.20 -33.00 9.53
C ALA A 2 19.45 -32.30 10.69
N ALA A 3 20.10 -31.37 11.40
CA ALA A 3 19.47 -30.60 12.48
C ALA A 3 18.37 -29.63 11.98
N PHE A 4 18.49 -29.14 10.74
CA PHE A 4 17.52 -28.25 10.11
C PHE A 4 16.29 -29.03 9.63
N LEU A 5 16.49 -30.21 9.03
CA LEU A 5 15.39 -31.11 8.65
C LEU A 5 14.60 -31.60 9.87
N ALA A 6 15.28 -31.85 11.00
CA ALA A 6 14.63 -32.20 12.26
C ALA A 6 13.77 -31.04 12.82
N LEU A 7 14.28 -29.80 12.76
CA LEU A 7 13.55 -28.60 13.20
C LEU A 7 12.34 -28.27 12.31
N VAL A 8 12.45 -28.49 11.00
CA VAL A 8 11.35 -28.30 10.03
C VAL A 8 10.27 -29.38 10.21
N SER A 9 10.64 -30.60 10.60
CA SER A 9 9.69 -31.70 10.84
C SER A 9 8.85 -31.54 12.12
N THR A 10 9.24 -30.63 13.02
CA THR A 10 8.53 -30.33 14.28
C THR A 10 7.57 -29.15 14.18
N LEU A 11 7.51 -28.45 13.05
CA LEU A 11 6.60 -27.31 12.86
C LEU A 11 5.23 -27.78 12.34
N PRO A 12 4.11 -27.23 12.85
CA PRO A 12 2.79 -27.54 12.34
C PRO A 12 2.71 -27.17 10.84
N ALA A 13 2.28 -28.16 10.05
CA ALA A 13 2.23 -28.21 8.58
C ALA A 13 2.36 -26.86 7.85
N LEU A 14 3.59 -26.48 7.51
CA LEU A 14 3.84 -25.46 6.49
C LEU A 14 3.23 -25.95 5.16
N PRO A 15 2.53 -25.10 4.39
CA PRO A 15 2.07 -25.45 3.04
C PRO A 15 3.23 -26.00 2.21
N GLN A 16 3.04 -27.11 1.50
CA GLN A 16 4.13 -27.80 0.79
C GLN A 16 4.94 -26.87 -0.14
N GLY A 17 4.29 -25.86 -0.74
CA GLY A 17 4.95 -24.85 -1.56
C GLY A 17 5.97 -23.99 -0.80
N MET A 18 5.70 -23.67 0.48
CA MET A 18 6.64 -22.95 1.35
C MET A 18 7.86 -23.81 1.66
N VAL A 19 7.65 -25.09 1.99
CA VAL A 19 8.75 -26.02 2.25
C VAL A 19 9.67 -26.14 1.03
N GLN A 20 9.10 -26.20 -0.17
CA GLN A 20 9.88 -26.23 -1.41
C GLN A 20 10.58 -24.90 -1.72
N PHE A 21 9.94 -23.76 -1.49
CA PHE A 21 10.56 -22.44 -1.66
C PHE A 21 11.75 -22.26 -0.71
N TYR A 22 11.59 -22.60 0.58
CA TYR A 22 12.69 -22.57 1.54
C TYR A 22 13.82 -23.55 1.17
N ALA A 23 13.48 -24.74 0.68
CA ALA A 23 14.46 -25.70 0.18
C ALA A 23 15.24 -25.15 -1.04
N GLN A 24 14.56 -24.50 -1.98
CA GLN A 24 15.20 -23.90 -3.16
C GLN A 24 16.11 -22.73 -2.78
N VAL A 25 15.64 -21.81 -1.93
CA VAL A 25 16.43 -20.66 -1.47
C VAL A 25 17.66 -21.13 -0.69
N SER A 26 17.50 -22.10 0.22
CA SER A 26 18.64 -22.64 0.98
C SER A 26 19.65 -23.37 0.08
N GLN A 27 19.20 -24.10 -0.95
CA GLN A 27 20.09 -24.72 -1.93
C GLN A 27 20.83 -23.70 -2.78
N TRP A 28 20.15 -22.65 -3.23
CA TRP A 28 20.75 -21.57 -4.00
C TRP A 28 21.80 -20.80 -3.19
N VAL A 29 21.51 -20.48 -1.92
CA VAL A 29 22.47 -19.85 -1.00
C VAL A 29 23.67 -20.78 -0.78
N ALA A 30 23.45 -22.08 -0.58
CA ALA A 30 24.54 -23.04 -0.39
C ALA A 30 25.43 -23.19 -1.64
N GLN A 31 24.85 -23.19 -2.83
CA GLN A 31 25.59 -23.21 -4.11
C GLN A 31 26.39 -21.93 -4.34
N THR A 32 25.80 -20.78 -4.00
CA THR A 32 26.49 -19.48 -4.12
C THR A 32 27.65 -19.39 -3.11
N ALA A 33 27.46 -19.91 -1.90
CA ALA A 33 28.50 -19.98 -0.89
C ALA A 33 29.64 -20.93 -1.30
N SER A 34 29.33 -22.11 -1.87
CA SER A 34 30.34 -23.07 -2.31
C SER A 34 31.13 -22.61 -3.53
N THR A 35 30.48 -21.96 -4.50
CA THR A 35 31.16 -21.34 -5.65
C THR A 35 32.03 -20.16 -5.20
N THR A 36 31.54 -19.30 -4.32
CA THR A 36 32.33 -18.19 -3.76
C THR A 36 33.51 -18.70 -2.93
N ALA A 37 33.35 -19.77 -2.15
CA ALA A 37 34.44 -20.43 -1.42
C ALA A 37 35.47 -21.08 -2.37
N ALA A 38 35.05 -21.63 -3.51
CA ALA A 38 35.95 -22.15 -4.53
C ALA A 38 36.76 -21.06 -5.24
N TYR A 39 36.14 -19.90 -5.51
CA TYR A 39 36.84 -18.72 -6.05
C TYR A 39 37.82 -18.11 -5.03
N LEU A 40 37.47 -18.12 -3.74
CA LEU A 40 38.24 -17.49 -2.67
C LEU A 40 39.20 -18.43 -1.94
N GLY A 41 39.18 -19.73 -2.21
CA GLY A 41 40.19 -20.70 -1.76
C GLY A 41 41.61 -20.35 -2.21
N GLN A 42 41.75 -19.39 -3.13
CA GLN A 42 43.03 -18.78 -3.53
C GLN A 42 43.51 -17.64 -2.61
N THR A 43 42.72 -17.17 -1.63
CA THR A 43 43.00 -15.95 -0.82
C THR A 43 43.37 -16.21 0.65
N GLY A 44 43.60 -17.47 1.06
CA GLY A 44 44.18 -17.81 2.36
C GLY A 44 43.16 -17.96 3.52
N PRO A 45 43.59 -18.61 4.63
CA PRO A 45 42.69 -19.14 5.68
C PRO A 45 41.94 -18.07 6.49
N THR A 46 42.46 -16.85 6.59
CA THR A 46 41.87 -15.77 7.39
C THR A 46 40.59 -15.21 6.77
N ALA A 47 40.54 -15.07 5.44
CA ALA A 47 39.37 -14.58 4.72
C ALA A 47 38.21 -15.60 4.76
N ALA A 48 38.54 -16.90 4.66
CA ALA A 48 37.57 -17.99 4.76
C ALA A 48 36.87 -18.03 6.13
N HIS A 49 37.62 -17.77 7.22
CA HIS A 49 37.06 -17.74 8.58
C HIS A 49 36.12 -16.53 8.81
N LEU A 50 36.48 -15.35 8.29
CA LEU A 50 35.66 -14.13 8.44
C LEU A 50 34.35 -14.22 7.65
N ILE A 51 34.38 -14.83 6.46
CA ILE A 51 33.20 -15.01 5.61
C ILE A 51 32.33 -16.18 6.11
N ALA A 52 32.92 -17.25 6.68
CA ALA A 52 32.16 -18.31 7.34
C ALA A 52 31.33 -17.76 8.51
N GLN A 53 31.92 -16.87 9.32
CA GLN A 53 31.18 -16.18 10.40
C GLN A 53 30.09 -15.25 9.85
N ALA A 54 30.37 -14.50 8.77
CA ALA A 54 29.38 -13.64 8.12
C ALA A 54 28.20 -14.44 7.53
N SER A 55 28.47 -15.55 6.84
CA SER A 55 27.45 -16.40 6.20
C SER A 55 26.54 -17.12 7.21
N VAL A 56 27.08 -17.54 8.36
CA VAL A 56 26.33 -18.11 9.50
C VAL A 56 25.47 -17.05 10.19
N SER A 57 25.94 -15.81 10.29
CA SER A 57 25.15 -14.71 10.86
C SER A 57 23.94 -14.31 9.99
N THR A 58 24.08 -14.32 8.66
CA THR A 58 22.98 -13.97 7.73
C THR A 58 21.94 -15.07 7.52
N THR A 59 22.26 -16.32 7.82
CA THR A 59 21.34 -17.47 7.68
C THR A 59 20.60 -17.82 8.98
N SER A 60 20.92 -17.14 10.09
CA SER A 60 20.29 -17.37 11.38
C SER A 60 18.85 -16.81 11.44
N PRO A 61 17.84 -17.60 11.85
CA PRO A 61 16.44 -17.19 12.10
C PRO A 61 16.25 -15.88 12.85
N ALA A 62 17.22 -15.53 13.71
CA ALA A 62 17.12 -14.43 14.66
C ALA A 62 17.17 -13.01 14.04
N LEU A 63 17.77 -12.83 12.85
CA LEU A 63 18.01 -11.48 12.30
C LEU A 63 16.99 -11.04 11.24
N TRP A 64 16.41 -11.97 10.47
CA TRP A 64 15.52 -11.59 9.36
C TRP A 64 14.07 -11.32 9.78
N HIS A 65 13.57 -11.95 10.85
CA HIS A 65 12.25 -11.67 11.41
C HIS A 65 12.06 -10.20 11.82
N PRO A 66 12.97 -9.59 12.63
CA PRO A 66 12.81 -8.19 13.02
C PRO A 66 13.01 -7.24 11.84
N LEU A 67 13.93 -7.52 10.93
CA LEU A 67 14.13 -6.70 9.73
C LEU A 67 12.90 -6.67 8.83
N LEU A 68 12.29 -7.83 8.58
CA LEU A 68 11.05 -7.94 7.81
C LEU A 68 9.90 -7.20 8.52
N TYR A 69 9.77 -7.35 9.84
CA TYR A 69 8.76 -6.64 10.61
C TYR A 69 8.86 -5.12 10.45
N TRP A 70 10.06 -4.56 10.67
CA TRP A 70 10.29 -3.11 10.54
C TRP A 70 10.11 -2.63 9.10
N LEU A 71 10.47 -3.43 8.10
CA LEU A 71 10.20 -3.13 6.69
C LEU A 71 8.69 -3.04 6.42
N LEU A 72 7.89 -3.99 6.93
CA LEU A 72 6.44 -3.98 6.75
C LEU A 72 5.78 -2.82 7.49
N VAL A 73 6.24 -2.49 8.70
CA VAL A 73 5.78 -1.29 9.42
C VAL A 73 6.08 -0.03 8.61
N LEU A 74 7.28 0.08 8.01
CA LEU A 74 7.65 1.19 7.15
C LEU A 74 6.76 1.28 5.91
N VAL A 75 6.45 0.14 5.26
CA VAL A 75 5.47 0.06 4.16
C VAL A 75 4.09 0.52 4.61
N MET A 76 3.64 0.15 5.81
CA MET A 76 2.36 0.61 6.34
C MET A 76 2.34 2.10 6.65
N VAL A 77 3.44 2.67 7.14
CA VAL A 77 3.58 4.12 7.32
C VAL A 77 3.45 4.84 5.98
N PHE A 78 4.08 4.32 4.92
CA PHE A 78 3.84 4.81 3.57
C PHE A 78 2.39 4.62 3.12
N GLY A 79 1.73 3.54 3.54
CA GLY A 79 0.30 3.32 3.34
C GLY A 79 -0.58 4.37 4.04
N VAL A 80 -0.24 4.79 5.26
CA VAL A 80 -0.94 5.89 5.97
C VAL A 80 -0.76 7.22 5.22
N VAL A 81 0.47 7.54 4.80
CA VAL A 81 0.74 8.73 3.98
C VAL A 81 -0.04 8.65 2.66
N GLY A 82 -0.04 7.47 2.03
CA GLY A 82 -0.78 7.19 0.81
C GLY A 82 -2.30 7.28 0.96
N ALA A 83 -2.85 7.09 2.16
CA ALA A 83 -4.29 7.25 2.39
C ALA A 83 -4.73 8.72 2.45
N VAL A 84 -3.81 9.63 2.79
CA VAL A 84 -4.08 11.08 2.81
C VAL A 84 -3.89 11.71 1.42
N VAL A 85 -3.03 11.10 0.60
CA VAL A 85 -2.77 11.55 -0.77
C VAL A 85 -3.80 10.94 -1.72
N PRO A 86 -4.57 11.75 -2.45
CA PRO A 86 -5.62 11.22 -3.32
C PRO A 86 -5.01 10.32 -4.40
N ALA A 87 -5.67 9.18 -4.66
CA ALA A 87 -5.29 8.17 -5.65
C ALA A 87 -4.06 7.30 -5.33
N LEU A 88 -3.40 7.47 -4.19
CA LEU A 88 -2.44 6.48 -3.71
C LEU A 88 -3.17 5.33 -2.99
N PRO A 89 -2.77 4.06 -3.21
CA PRO A 89 -3.42 2.91 -2.60
C PRO A 89 -3.04 2.74 -1.12
N GLY A 90 -3.51 3.64 -0.24
CA GLY A 90 -3.06 3.71 1.16
C GLY A 90 -3.42 2.47 2.00
N ILE A 91 -4.71 2.25 2.24
CA ILE A 91 -5.18 1.13 3.07
C ILE A 91 -4.91 -0.23 2.40
N THR A 92 -4.89 -0.28 1.06
CA THR A 92 -4.50 -1.48 0.30
C THR A 92 -3.05 -1.89 0.61
N LEU A 93 -2.11 -0.94 0.71
CA LEU A 93 -0.74 -1.23 1.14
C LEU A 93 -0.70 -1.84 2.55
N ILE A 94 -1.53 -1.33 3.46
CA ILE A 94 -1.60 -1.84 4.84
C ILE A 94 -2.13 -3.27 4.87
N VAL A 95 -3.24 -3.55 4.17
CA VAL A 95 -3.78 -4.92 4.06
C VAL A 95 -2.73 -5.86 3.44
N GLY A 96 -2.02 -5.42 2.39
CA GLY A 96 -0.94 -6.18 1.77
C GLY A 96 0.19 -6.49 2.74
N ALA A 97 0.62 -5.52 3.56
CA ALA A 97 1.65 -5.72 4.56
C ALA A 97 1.23 -6.72 5.65
N ILE A 98 -0.02 -6.65 6.12
CA ILE A 98 -0.58 -7.61 7.09
C ILE A 98 -0.64 -9.01 6.49
N ALA A 99 -1.07 -9.13 5.22
CA ALA A 99 -1.13 -10.40 4.52
C ALA A 99 0.27 -11.03 4.37
N VAL A 100 1.28 -10.25 3.99
CA VAL A 100 2.67 -10.71 3.90
C VAL A 100 3.18 -11.18 5.26
N TRP A 101 2.91 -10.43 6.34
CA TRP A 101 3.29 -10.86 7.69
C TRP A 101 2.61 -12.16 8.11
N GLY A 102 1.30 -12.29 7.85
CA GLY A 102 0.53 -13.49 8.14
C GLY A 102 0.97 -14.72 7.34
N LEU A 103 1.50 -14.53 6.12
CA LEU A 103 2.09 -15.62 5.34
C LEU A 103 3.42 -16.13 5.93
N VAL A 104 4.18 -15.28 6.62
CA VAL A 104 5.48 -15.61 7.20
C VAL A 104 5.36 -16.19 8.61
N VAL A 105 4.55 -15.55 9.47
CA VAL A 105 4.42 -15.92 10.90
C VAL A 105 3.20 -16.81 11.16
N GLY A 106 2.29 -16.92 10.20
CA GLY A 106 1.00 -17.58 10.34
C GLY A 106 -0.12 -16.61 10.73
N PHE A 107 -1.35 -16.94 10.37
CA PHE A 107 -2.52 -16.09 10.62
C PHE A 107 -3.11 -16.24 12.04
N ALA A 108 -2.56 -17.15 12.85
CA ALA A 108 -2.98 -17.33 14.24
C ALA A 108 -2.60 -16.08 15.05
N GLY A 109 -3.61 -15.34 15.54
CA GLY A 109 -3.43 -14.05 16.24
C GLY A 109 -3.59 -12.80 15.36
N LEU A 110 -3.56 -12.95 14.04
CA LEU A 110 -3.69 -11.83 13.08
C LEU A 110 -5.12 -11.56 12.59
N GLN A 111 -6.07 -12.39 12.97
CA GLN A 111 -7.47 -12.31 12.51
C GLN A 111 -8.10 -10.95 12.79
N TRP A 112 -7.80 -10.34 13.95
CA TRP A 112 -8.30 -9.02 14.31
C TRP A 112 -7.64 -7.91 13.48
N ALA A 113 -6.32 -7.93 13.31
CA ALA A 113 -5.62 -6.93 12.50
C ALA A 113 -6.05 -6.98 11.03
N LEU A 114 -6.13 -8.18 10.46
CA LEU A 114 -6.54 -8.40 9.08
C LEU A 114 -8.03 -8.05 8.90
N GLY A 115 -8.89 -8.44 9.84
CA GLY A 115 -10.32 -8.10 9.82
C GLY A 115 -10.58 -6.60 9.87
N VAL A 116 -9.90 -5.87 10.77
CA VAL A 116 -9.98 -4.41 10.85
C VAL A 116 -9.48 -3.75 9.58
N ALA A 117 -8.34 -4.20 9.04
CA ALA A 117 -7.78 -3.62 7.83
C ALA A 117 -8.66 -3.86 6.59
N ILE A 118 -9.29 -5.03 6.46
CA ILE A 118 -10.27 -5.29 5.39
C ILE A 118 -11.52 -4.44 5.58
N ALA A 119 -12.05 -4.34 6.81
CA ALA A 119 -13.21 -3.50 7.08
C ALA A 119 -12.90 -2.02 6.77
N ALA A 120 -11.72 -1.54 7.16
CA ALA A 120 -11.21 -0.21 6.81
C ALA A 120 -11.09 -0.02 5.30
N LEU A 121 -10.62 -1.04 4.56
CA LEU A 121 -10.52 -0.99 3.10
C LEU A 121 -11.90 -0.85 2.44
N ILE A 122 -12.87 -1.63 2.87
CA ILE A 122 -14.26 -1.55 2.35
C ILE A 122 -14.86 -0.18 2.68
N LEU A 123 -14.67 0.30 3.90
CA LEU A 123 -15.17 1.59 4.33
C LEU A 123 -14.47 2.74 3.59
N SER A 124 -13.19 2.58 3.24
CA SER A 124 -12.43 3.51 2.39
C SER A 124 -13.10 3.72 1.04
N PHE A 125 -13.49 2.63 0.36
CA PHE A 125 -14.19 2.72 -0.92
C PHE A 125 -15.55 3.37 -0.79
N ALA A 126 -16.27 3.11 0.30
CA ALA A 126 -17.51 3.82 0.59
C ALA A 126 -17.24 5.32 0.78
N ILE A 127 -16.22 5.70 1.55
CA ILE A 127 -15.82 7.09 1.76
C ILE A 127 -15.45 7.77 0.44
N ASP A 128 -14.68 7.13 -0.44
CA ASP A 128 -14.33 7.68 -1.77
C ASP A 128 -15.57 7.99 -2.59
N TYR A 129 -16.49 7.03 -2.65
CA TYR A 129 -17.74 7.17 -3.38
C TYR A 129 -18.60 8.30 -2.80
N LEU A 130 -18.78 8.32 -1.48
CA LEU A 130 -19.55 9.35 -0.79
C LEU A 130 -18.88 10.72 -0.95
N ALA A 131 -17.56 10.83 -0.79
CA ALA A 131 -16.80 12.07 -0.91
C ALA A 131 -16.91 12.67 -2.32
N GLY A 132 -16.76 11.84 -3.36
CA GLY A 132 -16.86 12.28 -4.74
C GLY A 132 -18.28 12.70 -5.13
N VAL A 133 -19.28 11.88 -4.81
CA VAL A 133 -20.68 12.13 -5.20
C VAL A 133 -21.32 13.20 -4.33
N LEU A 134 -21.27 13.05 -3.00
CA LEU A 134 -21.93 13.99 -2.08
C LEU A 134 -21.22 15.34 -2.03
N GLY A 135 -19.89 15.38 -2.23
CA GLY A 135 -19.13 16.62 -2.30
C GLY A 135 -19.68 17.55 -3.38
N ALA A 136 -19.83 17.04 -4.60
CA ALA A 136 -20.42 17.80 -5.71
C ALA A 136 -21.93 18.05 -5.53
N GLN A 137 -22.69 17.04 -5.12
CA GLN A 137 -24.15 17.16 -5.01
C GLN A 137 -24.60 18.15 -3.93
N ARG A 138 -23.85 18.31 -2.83
CA ARG A 138 -24.18 19.28 -1.77
C ARG A 138 -24.29 20.72 -2.25
N VAL A 139 -23.61 21.07 -3.34
CA VAL A 139 -23.67 22.42 -3.92
C VAL A 139 -24.57 22.52 -5.15
N GLY A 140 -25.33 21.47 -5.45
CA GLY A 140 -26.27 21.42 -6.57
C GLY A 140 -25.61 21.10 -7.91
N ALA A 141 -24.56 20.27 -7.93
CA ALA A 141 -23.95 19.80 -9.16
C ALA A 141 -24.96 19.03 -10.02
N SER A 142 -24.99 19.35 -11.32
CA SER A 142 -25.80 18.62 -12.30
C SER A 142 -25.19 17.26 -12.64
N SER A 143 -26.00 16.38 -13.24
CA SER A 143 -25.51 15.10 -13.78
C SER A 143 -24.43 15.31 -14.85
N TRP A 144 -24.49 16.41 -15.61
CA TRP A 144 -23.46 16.78 -16.59
C TRP A 144 -22.15 17.21 -15.93
N GLY A 145 -22.22 17.88 -14.77
CA GLY A 145 -21.03 18.15 -13.94
C GLY A 145 -20.38 16.86 -13.44
N GLN A 146 -21.16 15.86 -13.02
CA GLN A 146 -20.63 14.57 -12.57
C GLN A 146 -20.01 13.76 -13.71
N ILE A 147 -20.69 13.68 -14.86
CA ILE A 147 -20.15 13.01 -16.06
C ILE A 147 -18.89 13.74 -16.54
N GLY A 148 -18.91 15.07 -16.54
CA GLY A 148 -17.74 15.90 -16.83
C GLY A 148 -16.58 15.59 -15.89
N ALA A 149 -16.84 15.47 -14.58
CA ALA A 149 -15.82 15.09 -13.59
C ALA A 149 -15.23 13.70 -13.88
N PHE A 150 -16.08 12.73 -14.22
CA PHE A 150 -15.66 11.37 -14.52
C PHE A 150 -14.82 11.31 -15.80
N ILE A 151 -15.27 11.92 -16.90
CA ILE A 151 -14.49 12.01 -18.15
C ILE A 151 -13.19 12.78 -17.90
N GLY A 152 -13.28 13.90 -17.18
CA GLY A 152 -12.13 14.71 -16.79
C GLY A 152 -11.11 13.93 -15.97
N MET A 153 -11.55 12.99 -15.12
CA MET A 153 -10.68 12.07 -14.39
C MET A 153 -9.84 11.23 -15.36
N PHE A 154 -10.47 10.59 -16.34
CA PHE A 154 -9.79 9.74 -17.30
C PHE A 154 -8.92 10.54 -18.27
N VAL A 155 -9.39 11.69 -18.73
CA VAL A 155 -8.60 12.59 -19.59
C VAL A 155 -7.42 13.16 -18.80
N GLY A 156 -7.60 13.50 -17.52
CA GLY A 156 -6.51 13.90 -16.64
C GLY A 156 -5.50 12.79 -16.41
N LEU A 157 -5.98 11.55 -16.20
CA LEU A 157 -5.13 10.37 -16.00
C LEU A 157 -4.33 10.01 -17.25
N PHE A 158 -5.00 9.84 -18.39
CA PHE A 158 -4.41 9.37 -19.65
C PHE A 158 -3.79 10.50 -20.49
N GLY A 159 -4.32 11.71 -20.39
CA GLY A 159 -3.85 12.88 -21.15
C GLY A 159 -2.61 13.54 -20.56
N LEU A 160 -2.42 13.48 -19.22
CA LEU A 160 -1.18 13.90 -18.56
C LEU A 160 -0.19 12.74 -18.37
N LEU A 161 -0.54 11.54 -18.85
CA LEU A 161 0.34 10.37 -18.90
C LEU A 161 1.66 10.58 -19.67
N PRO A 162 1.76 11.41 -20.74
CA PRO A 162 3.04 11.67 -21.39
C PRO A 162 4.04 12.48 -20.52
N LEU A 163 3.58 13.07 -19.40
CA LEU A 163 4.43 13.78 -18.42
C LEU A 163 4.96 12.85 -17.31
N LEU A 164 4.87 11.53 -17.50
CA LEU A 164 5.30 10.51 -16.54
C LEU A 164 6.73 10.64 -15.97
N PRO A 165 7.74 11.25 -16.62
CA PRO A 165 9.07 11.36 -16.01
C PRO A 165 9.09 12.17 -14.71
N THR A 166 8.11 13.03 -14.44
CA THR A 166 8.14 13.99 -13.32
C THR A 166 7.24 13.64 -12.13
N GLY A 167 6.53 12.51 -12.12
CA GLY A 167 5.81 12.04 -10.92
C GLY A 167 4.51 12.81 -10.57
N ILE A 168 3.90 13.51 -11.53
CA ILE A 168 2.67 14.31 -11.36
C ILE A 168 1.33 13.59 -11.73
N PRO A 169 1.18 12.25 -11.87
CA PRO A 169 -0.13 11.64 -12.22
C PRO A 169 -1.29 12.02 -11.29
N LEU A 170 -1.00 12.20 -10.00
CA LEU A 170 -1.97 12.45 -8.93
C LEU A 170 -2.66 13.81 -9.09
N LEU A 171 -1.89 14.84 -9.47
CA LEU A 171 -2.41 16.18 -9.75
C LEU A 171 -3.25 16.18 -11.02
N GLY A 172 -2.89 15.37 -12.02
CA GLY A 172 -3.68 15.23 -13.24
C GLY A 172 -5.07 14.65 -12.99
N LEU A 173 -5.19 13.71 -12.05
CA LEU A 173 -6.47 13.14 -11.65
C LEU A 173 -7.39 14.19 -11.02
N LEU A 174 -6.89 14.93 -10.03
CA LEU A 174 -7.68 15.92 -9.30
C LEU A 174 -7.96 17.17 -10.15
N LEU A 175 -6.98 17.65 -10.91
CA LEU A 175 -7.19 18.78 -11.81
C LEU A 175 -8.13 18.40 -12.95
N GLY A 176 -7.99 17.20 -13.51
CA GLY A 176 -8.85 16.67 -14.55
C GLY A 176 -10.30 16.53 -14.07
N THR A 177 -10.55 15.98 -12.88
CA THR A 177 -11.90 15.89 -12.32
C THR A 177 -12.52 17.27 -12.10
N VAL A 178 -11.77 18.21 -11.52
CA VAL A 178 -12.27 19.58 -11.25
C VAL A 178 -12.53 20.34 -12.54
N LEU A 179 -11.63 20.30 -13.51
CA LEU A 179 -11.79 20.95 -14.83
C LEU A 179 -12.94 20.32 -15.62
N GLY A 180 -13.02 18.99 -15.64
CA GLY A 180 -14.11 18.27 -16.28
C GLY A 180 -15.47 18.59 -15.67
N ALA A 181 -15.54 18.66 -14.34
CA ALA A 181 -16.75 19.08 -13.62
C ALA A 181 -17.14 20.52 -13.95
N PHE A 182 -16.16 21.42 -13.97
CA PHE A 182 -16.36 22.81 -14.31
C PHE A 182 -16.95 22.98 -15.72
N ILE A 183 -16.34 22.33 -16.72
CA ILE A 183 -16.77 22.37 -18.12
C ILE A 183 -18.15 21.73 -18.26
N GLY A 184 -18.38 20.56 -17.66
CA GLY A 184 -19.67 19.87 -17.70
C GLY A 184 -20.80 20.70 -17.10
N GLU A 185 -20.58 21.29 -15.92
CA GLU A 185 -21.55 22.18 -15.28
C GLU A 185 -21.78 23.46 -16.09
N PHE A 186 -20.71 24.04 -16.66
CA PHE A 186 -20.79 25.26 -17.47
C PHE A 186 -21.58 25.05 -18.76
N LEU A 187 -21.41 23.89 -19.41
CA LEU A 187 -22.12 23.51 -20.63
C LEU A 187 -23.59 23.19 -20.37
N HIS A 188 -23.94 22.71 -19.18
CA HIS A 188 -25.31 22.35 -18.83
C HIS A 188 -26.16 23.57 -18.48
N ARG A 189 -25.60 24.52 -17.71
CA ARG A 189 -26.31 25.70 -17.18
C ARG A 189 -26.51 26.82 -18.21
N ARG A 190 -26.87 26.48 -19.45
CA ARG A 190 -27.02 27.44 -20.57
C ARG A 190 -28.17 28.43 -20.42
N GLU A 191 -28.99 28.27 -19.40
CA GLU A 191 -30.10 29.14 -19.04
C GLU A 191 -29.68 30.33 -18.15
N LEU A 192 -28.59 30.21 -17.39
CA LEU A 192 -28.14 31.25 -16.46
C LEU A 192 -27.36 32.37 -17.15
N LYS A 193 -27.19 33.54 -16.52
CA LYS A 193 -26.25 34.58 -17.01
C LYS A 193 -24.80 34.08 -16.91
N LEU A 194 -23.92 34.54 -17.80
CA LEU A 194 -22.52 34.08 -17.91
C LEU A 194 -21.78 34.10 -16.56
N LEU A 195 -21.90 35.18 -15.80
CA LEU A 195 -21.31 35.31 -14.46
C LEU A 195 -21.85 34.29 -13.45
N GLN A 196 -23.15 33.97 -13.51
CA GLN A 196 -23.77 32.98 -12.62
C GLN A 196 -23.36 31.55 -12.98
N ARG A 197 -23.18 31.25 -14.28
CA ARG A 197 -22.67 29.96 -14.74
C ARG A 197 -21.28 29.68 -14.20
N VAL A 198 -20.34 30.61 -14.40
CA VAL A 198 -18.97 30.46 -13.92
C VAL A 198 -18.95 30.31 -12.41
N LYS A 199 -19.70 31.14 -11.67
CA LYS A 199 -19.76 31.03 -10.20
C LYS A 199 -20.25 29.67 -9.73
N GLN A 200 -21.28 29.11 -10.37
CA GLN A 200 -21.79 27.78 -10.03
C GLN A 200 -20.78 26.67 -10.38
N SER A 201 -20.18 26.73 -11.57
CA SER A 201 -19.16 25.75 -11.98
C SER A 201 -17.92 25.76 -11.07
N VAL A 202 -17.43 26.95 -10.66
CA VAL A 202 -16.34 27.05 -9.68
C VAL A 202 -16.79 26.47 -8.34
N LYS A 203 -18.01 26.77 -7.89
CA LYS A 203 -18.53 26.24 -6.62
C LYS A 203 -18.57 24.71 -6.62
N VAL A 204 -18.99 24.09 -7.73
CA VAL A 204 -18.95 22.63 -7.90
C VAL A 204 -17.52 22.10 -7.85
N GLY A 205 -16.59 22.73 -8.58
CA GLY A 205 -15.17 22.34 -8.55
C GLY A 205 -14.55 22.41 -7.16
N VAL A 206 -14.78 23.51 -6.42
CA VAL A 206 -14.33 23.67 -5.03
C VAL A 206 -14.95 22.61 -4.12
N ALA A 207 -16.23 22.30 -4.29
CA ALA A 207 -16.91 21.30 -3.48
C ALA A 207 -16.37 19.88 -3.71
N ILE A 208 -15.92 19.55 -4.93
CA ILE A 208 -15.20 18.31 -5.23
C ILE A 208 -13.87 18.27 -4.47
N VAL A 209 -13.05 19.34 -4.55
CA VAL A 209 -11.77 19.40 -3.85
C VAL A 209 -11.95 19.25 -2.34
N VAL A 210 -12.90 19.97 -1.75
CA VAL A 210 -13.20 19.86 -0.32
C VAL A 210 -13.70 18.47 0.04
N GLY A 211 -14.59 17.89 -0.78
CA GLY A 211 -15.07 16.51 -0.62
C GLY A 211 -13.92 15.51 -0.59
N THR A 212 -13.01 15.59 -1.57
CA THR A 212 -11.82 14.74 -1.65
C THR A 212 -10.91 14.91 -0.43
N ILE A 213 -10.60 16.13 0.00
CA ILE A 213 -9.75 16.36 1.18
C ILE A 213 -10.37 15.73 2.44
N VAL A 214 -11.68 15.92 2.65
CA VAL A 214 -12.39 15.33 3.80
C VAL A 214 -12.36 13.80 3.71
N GLY A 215 -12.61 13.23 2.52
CA GLY A 215 -12.54 11.79 2.29
C GLY A 215 -11.16 11.22 2.62
N ASN A 216 -10.10 11.84 2.11
CA ASN A 216 -8.72 11.44 2.35
C ASN A 216 -8.32 11.52 3.83
N ILE A 217 -8.80 12.53 4.57
CA ILE A 217 -8.56 12.62 6.01
C ILE A 217 -9.21 11.43 6.74
N LEU A 218 -10.47 11.11 6.41
CA LEU A 218 -11.16 9.96 6.99
C LEU A 218 -10.43 8.64 6.66
N GLN A 219 -9.94 8.49 5.43
CA GLN A 219 -9.13 7.35 5.04
C GLN A 219 -7.80 7.28 5.79
N GLY A 220 -7.12 8.41 5.98
CA GLY A 220 -5.92 8.49 6.82
C GLY A 220 -6.18 8.02 8.25
N VAL A 221 -7.33 8.38 8.83
CA VAL A 221 -7.75 7.89 10.16
C VAL A 221 -7.96 6.36 10.15
N LEU A 222 -8.65 5.83 9.15
CA LEU A 222 -8.86 4.37 9.01
C LEU A 222 -7.54 3.60 8.81
N ALA A 223 -6.63 4.16 8.02
CA ALA A 223 -5.29 3.63 7.81
C ALA A 223 -4.50 3.61 9.12
N LEU A 224 -4.54 4.71 9.87
CA LEU A 224 -3.87 4.82 11.17
C LEU A 224 -4.43 3.83 12.19
N ILE A 225 -5.76 3.68 12.27
CA ILE A 225 -6.41 2.67 13.12
C ILE A 225 -5.92 1.27 12.76
N SER A 226 -5.87 0.95 11.47
CA SER A 226 -5.42 -0.37 10.99
C SER A 226 -3.96 -0.65 11.35
N LEU A 227 -3.09 0.35 11.20
CA LEU A 227 -1.68 0.27 11.63
C LEU A 227 -1.57 0.06 13.14
N ILE A 228 -2.30 0.83 13.96
CA ILE A 228 -2.25 0.70 15.42
C ILE A 228 -2.73 -0.68 15.86
N VAL A 229 -3.83 -1.19 15.30
CA VAL A 229 -4.33 -2.53 15.62
C VAL A 229 -3.31 -3.60 15.25
N PHE A 230 -2.63 -3.47 14.11
CA PHE A 230 -1.55 -4.38 13.73
C PHE A 230 -0.38 -4.34 14.72
N LEU A 231 0.06 -3.15 15.12
CA LEU A 231 1.15 -2.98 16.10
C LEU A 231 0.76 -3.59 17.45
N VAL A 232 -0.44 -3.29 17.96
CA VAL A 232 -0.91 -3.79 19.26
C VAL A 232 -1.02 -5.32 19.24
N THR A 233 -1.65 -5.90 18.23
CA THR A 233 -1.84 -7.35 18.13
C THR A 233 -0.52 -8.11 17.99
N THR A 234 0.44 -7.55 17.24
CA THR A 234 1.74 -8.18 17.03
C THR A 234 2.68 -7.97 18.20
N TRP A 235 2.58 -6.82 18.89
CA TRP A 235 3.37 -6.50 20.09
C TRP A 235 2.88 -7.26 21.33
N SER A 236 1.56 -7.42 21.50
CA SER A 236 0.99 -8.10 22.67
C SER A 236 0.97 -9.62 22.55
N GLY A 237 1.03 -10.16 21.32
CA GLY A 237 0.92 -11.60 21.05
C GLY A 237 2.22 -12.39 21.18
N ASN A 238 3.38 -11.73 21.09
CA ASN A 238 4.69 -12.37 21.17
C ASN A 238 5.59 -11.60 22.14
N GLY A 239 5.73 -12.13 23.36
CA GLY A 239 6.85 -11.78 24.24
C GLY A 239 8.17 -12.32 23.66
N GLY A 240 8.63 -11.72 22.58
CA GLY A 240 9.81 -12.16 21.84
C GLY A 240 10.41 -11.06 20.98
N LEU A 241 10.85 -9.98 21.62
CA LEU A 241 12.22 -9.54 21.43
C LEU A 241 13.10 -10.32 22.41
#